data_AF-A0A533XD13-F1
#
_entry.id   AF-A0A533XD13-F1
#
_cell.length_a   1.000
_cell.length_b   1.000
_cell.length_c   1.000
_cell.angle_alpha   90.00
_cell.angle_beta   90.00
_cell.angle_gamma   90.00
#
_symmetry.space_group_name_H-M   'P 1'
#
loop_
_entity.id
_entity.type
_entity.pdbx_description
1 polymer ?
#
loop_
_entity_poly.entity_id
_entity_poly.type
_entity_poly.pdbx_seq_one_letter_code
_entity_poly.pdbx_strand_id
1 'polypeptide(L)'
;MWCVADLNDDYIDKMEDVLETYERPYDAAQPVVCLDEKPITLHADVRPASPAKPGREARQDSEYERCGTANVFCAVEPKAGRHFTFPTTDRSGFQFAQVLFHLALQYPKAETIHLVMDNLSSHHQKSLTDLYGKEMASEVWNCFTVHYTPKHGSWLNQAEIEIGMFARQCLGKRRIPDLKTLRREARAWNRQMNRNRVKINWKFDRKAARRKFGYKANSFKRSQY
;
A
#
# COMPACT_ATOMS: atom_id res chain seq x y z
N MET A 1 3.47 -13.73 -15.41
CA MET A 1 4.49 -14.39 -14.59
C MET A 1 5.37 -13.29 -14.03
N TRP A 2 5.44 -13.13 -12.70
CA TRP A 2 6.30 -12.12 -12.09
C TRP A 2 7.76 -12.57 -12.23
N CYS A 3 8.66 -11.68 -12.68
CA CYS A 3 10.09 -11.95 -12.64
C CYS A 3 10.54 -11.85 -11.18
N VAL A 4 10.75 -13.00 -10.54
CA VAL A 4 11.36 -13.07 -9.21
C VAL A 4 12.86 -12.87 -9.40
N ALA A 5 13.46 -11.96 -8.64
CA ALA A 5 14.90 -11.74 -8.65
C ALA A 5 15.66 -12.97 -8.14
N ASP A 6 16.99 -12.96 -8.30
CA ASP A 6 17.85 -14.03 -7.78
C ASP A 6 17.61 -14.23 -6.28
N LEU A 7 17.26 -15.47 -5.90
CA LEU A 7 16.94 -15.89 -4.54
C LEU A 7 18.24 -16.00 -3.72
N ASN A 8 18.77 -14.85 -3.30
CA ASN A 8 19.86 -14.80 -2.32
C ASN A 8 19.32 -14.90 -0.88
N ASP A 9 20.24 -15.04 0.09
CA ASP A 9 19.88 -15.21 1.50
C ASP A 9 19.04 -14.03 2.04
N ASP A 10 19.40 -12.78 1.70
CA ASP A 10 18.64 -11.58 2.11
C ASP A 10 17.20 -11.59 1.56
N TYR A 11 17.02 -12.06 0.32
CA TYR A 11 15.70 -12.21 -0.28
C TYR A 11 14.87 -13.23 0.48
N ILE A 12 15.46 -14.39 0.77
CA ILE A 12 14.79 -15.48 1.48
C ILE A 12 14.42 -15.05 2.89
N ASP A 13 15.34 -14.42 3.63
CA ASP A 13 15.11 -14.00 5.01
C ASP A 13 13.98 -12.96 5.10
N LYS A 14 13.97 -11.95 4.21
CA LYS A 14 12.88 -10.95 4.15
C LYS A 14 11.55 -11.56 3.71
N MET A 15 11.57 -12.48 2.75
CA MET A 15 10.34 -13.17 2.32
C MET A 15 9.76 -14.00 3.47
N GLU A 16 10.59 -14.73 4.21
CA GLU A 16 10.18 -15.52 5.37
C GLU A 16 9.62 -14.64 6.50
N ASP A 17 10.24 -13.50 6.80
CA ASP A 17 9.76 -12.53 7.81
C ASP A 17 8.37 -11.97 7.46
N VAL A 18 8.17 -11.54 6.21
CA VAL A 18 6.88 -11.02 5.75
C VAL A 18 5.81 -12.12 5.77
N LEU A 19 6.15 -13.33 5.32
CA LEU A 19 5.21 -14.45 5.31
C LEU A 19 4.84 -14.93 6.70
N GLU A 20 5.80 -14.97 7.64
CA GLU A 20 5.53 -15.24 9.06
C GLU A 20 4.56 -14.21 9.64
N THR A 21 4.78 -12.93 9.33
CA THR A 21 3.88 -11.84 9.74
C THR A 21 2.46 -12.04 9.18
N TYR A 22 2.32 -12.47 7.93
CA TYR A 22 1.03 -12.78 7.32
C TYR A 22 0.35 -14.04 7.87
N GLU A 23 1.10 -15.00 8.41
CA GLU A 23 0.55 -16.22 9.01
C GLU A 23 -0.09 -15.98 10.39
N ARG A 24 0.31 -14.93 11.12
CA ARG A 24 -0.22 -14.60 12.46
C ARG A 24 -1.75 -14.53 12.48
N PRO A 25 -2.45 -15.07 13.50
CA PRO A 25 -3.90 -14.88 13.60
C PRO A 25 -4.26 -13.39 13.67
N TYR A 26 -5.51 -13.05 13.36
CA TYR A 26 -5.97 -11.66 13.50
C TYR A 26 -5.94 -11.25 14.98
N ASP A 27 -5.25 -10.14 15.26
CA ASP A 27 -5.22 -9.48 16.56
C ASP A 27 -5.35 -7.97 16.36
N ALA A 28 -6.33 -7.35 17.02
CA ALA A 28 -6.55 -5.91 16.95
C ALA A 28 -5.52 -5.09 17.74
N ALA A 29 -4.80 -5.71 18.68
CA ALA A 29 -3.70 -5.09 19.41
C ALA A 29 -2.40 -5.09 18.59
N GLN A 30 -2.26 -6.02 17.64
CA GLN A 30 -1.09 -6.15 16.75
C GLN A 30 -1.51 -6.24 15.28
N PRO A 31 -2.17 -5.21 14.73
CA PRO A 31 -2.65 -5.21 13.36
C PRO A 31 -1.50 -5.32 12.35
N VAL A 32 -1.72 -6.11 11.30
CA VAL A 32 -0.82 -6.20 10.14
C VAL A 32 -1.32 -5.27 9.05
N VAL A 33 -0.59 -4.19 8.81
CA VAL A 33 -0.90 -3.16 7.82
C VAL A 33 0.13 -3.22 6.70
N CYS A 34 -0.32 -3.31 5.46
CA CYS A 34 0.54 -3.27 4.28
C CYS A 34 0.41 -1.88 3.65
N LEU A 35 1.53 -1.27 3.24
CA LEU A 35 1.59 0.05 2.61
C LEU A 35 2.41 -0.01 1.32
N ASP A 36 1.94 0.68 0.29
CA ASP A 36 2.64 0.91 -0.97
C ASP A 36 2.04 2.15 -1.67
N GLU A 37 2.65 2.62 -2.75
CA GLU A 37 2.18 3.77 -3.49
C GLU A 37 2.02 3.55 -4.99
N LYS A 38 1.12 4.36 -5.57
CA LYS A 38 0.90 4.37 -7.01
C LYS A 38 0.99 5.79 -7.57
N PRO A 39 1.88 6.07 -8.54
CA PRO A 39 1.84 7.30 -9.31
C PRO A 39 0.59 7.33 -10.20
N ILE A 40 -0.08 8.48 -10.22
CA ILE A 40 -1.31 8.74 -10.98
C ILE A 40 -1.02 9.82 -12.03
N THR A 41 -1.39 9.56 -13.28
CA THR A 41 -1.41 10.61 -14.30
C THR A 41 -2.78 11.29 -14.28
N LEU A 42 -2.78 12.62 -14.22
CA LEU A 42 -3.99 13.43 -14.19
C LEU A 42 -4.38 13.85 -15.60
N HIS A 43 -5.66 13.73 -15.92
CA HIS A 43 -6.21 14.05 -17.23
C HIS A 43 -7.54 14.80 -17.11
N ALA A 44 -7.71 15.84 -17.91
CA ALA A 44 -8.99 16.52 -18.11
C ALA A 44 -9.60 16.15 -19.47
N ASP A 45 -10.93 16.23 -19.55
CA ASP A 45 -11.63 16.16 -20.82
C ASP A 45 -11.48 17.49 -21.56
N VAL A 46 -11.06 17.46 -22.84
CA VAL A 46 -11.02 18.66 -23.69
C VAL A 46 -12.43 19.11 -24.07
N ARG A 47 -13.34 18.14 -24.27
CA ARG A 47 -14.75 18.38 -24.60
C ARG A 47 -15.66 17.65 -23.62
N PRO A 48 -16.81 18.23 -23.24
CA PRO A 48 -17.75 17.56 -22.36
C PRO A 48 -18.21 16.22 -22.91
N ALA A 49 -18.24 15.19 -22.05
CA ALA A 49 -18.81 13.90 -22.40
C ALA A 49 -20.32 14.05 -22.73
N SER A 50 -20.78 13.26 -23.69
CA SER A 50 -22.20 13.18 -24.03
C SER A 50 -22.87 12.05 -23.22
N PRO A 51 -23.95 12.32 -22.46
CA PRO A 51 -24.63 11.28 -21.70
C PRO A 51 -25.36 10.30 -22.63
N ALA A 52 -25.63 9.10 -22.11
CA ALA A 52 -26.47 8.12 -22.79
C ALA A 52 -27.90 8.66 -22.96
N LYS A 53 -28.54 8.33 -24.09
CA LYS A 53 -29.95 8.63 -24.42
C LYS A 53 -30.57 7.42 -25.12
N PRO A 54 -31.90 7.27 -25.21
CA PRO A 54 -32.52 6.17 -25.96
C PRO A 54 -31.93 6.04 -27.37
N GLY A 55 -31.41 4.86 -27.72
CA GLY A 55 -30.75 4.60 -29.00
C GLY A 55 -29.30 5.11 -29.14
N ARG A 56 -28.69 5.67 -28.08
CA ARG A 56 -27.33 6.23 -28.13
C ARG A 56 -26.57 6.06 -26.81
N GLU A 57 -25.47 5.33 -26.84
CA GLU A 57 -24.56 5.17 -25.69
C GLU A 57 -23.88 6.48 -25.28
N ALA A 58 -23.44 6.56 -24.02
CA ALA A 58 -22.61 7.64 -23.55
C ALA A 58 -21.29 7.66 -24.33
N ARG A 59 -20.82 8.86 -24.69
CA ARG A 59 -19.58 9.04 -25.45
C ARG A 59 -18.64 9.96 -24.69
N GLN A 60 -17.39 9.53 -24.61
CA GLN A 60 -16.28 10.36 -24.16
C GLN A 60 -15.40 10.68 -25.37
N ASP A 61 -14.94 11.92 -25.48
CA ASP A 61 -13.99 12.30 -26.53
C ASP A 61 -12.68 11.54 -26.34
N SER A 62 -12.06 11.09 -27.44
CA SER A 62 -10.73 10.48 -27.39
C SER A 62 -9.66 11.47 -26.95
N GLU A 63 -9.83 12.76 -27.27
CA GLU A 63 -8.89 13.81 -26.88
C GLU A 63 -8.94 14.09 -25.37
N TYR A 64 -7.78 14.27 -24.75
CA TYR A 64 -7.63 14.64 -23.35
C TYR A 64 -6.48 15.63 -23.17
N GLU A 65 -6.58 16.44 -22.12
CA GLU A 65 -5.50 17.31 -21.69
C GLU A 65 -4.73 16.64 -20.54
N ARG A 66 -3.39 16.71 -20.59
CA ARG A 66 -2.54 16.16 -19.54
C ARG A 66 -2.32 17.20 -18.45
N CYS A 67 -2.80 16.91 -17.25
CA CYS A 67 -2.78 17.83 -16.11
C CYS A 67 -1.69 17.51 -15.08
N GLY A 68 -0.57 16.92 -15.54
CA GLY A 68 0.54 16.51 -14.68
C GLY A 68 0.32 15.15 -13.99
N THR A 69 0.96 14.99 -12.83
CA THR A 69 0.94 13.74 -12.05
C THR A 69 0.65 14.00 -10.59
N ALA A 70 0.13 12.97 -9.91
CA ALA A 70 -0.06 12.89 -8.48
C ALA A 70 0.43 11.54 -7.97
N ASN A 71 0.30 11.29 -6.68
CA ASN A 71 0.56 10.00 -6.07
C ASN A 71 -0.61 9.58 -5.15
N VAL A 72 -0.77 8.28 -4.93
CA VAL A 72 -1.67 7.77 -3.90
C VAL A 72 -0.94 6.70 -3.10
N PHE A 73 -0.74 6.95 -1.81
CA PHE A 73 -0.37 5.89 -0.87
C PHE A 73 -1.61 5.07 -0.53
N CYS A 74 -1.51 3.75 -0.68
CA CYS A 74 -2.55 2.79 -0.38
C CYS A 74 -2.08 1.92 0.78
N ALA A 75 -2.84 1.91 1.87
CA ALA A 75 -2.61 0.99 2.97
C ALA A 75 -3.84 0.14 3.25
N VAL A 76 -3.62 -1.08 3.71
CA VAL A 76 -4.70 -2.03 4.01
C VAL A 76 -4.32 -2.85 5.23
N GLU A 77 -5.29 -3.14 6.09
CA GLU A 77 -5.22 -4.18 7.11
C GLU A 77 -6.01 -5.40 6.59
N PRO A 78 -5.35 -6.37 5.92
CA PRO A 78 -6.01 -7.42 5.14
C PRO A 78 -7.07 -8.21 5.89
N LYS A 79 -6.78 -8.59 7.14
CA LYS A 79 -7.63 -9.48 7.95
C LYS A 79 -8.81 -8.77 8.61
N ALA A 80 -8.68 -7.46 8.85
CA ALA A 80 -9.76 -6.62 9.37
C ALA A 80 -10.63 -6.01 8.28
N GLY A 81 -10.15 -5.97 7.03
CA GLY A 81 -10.81 -5.27 5.93
C GLY A 81 -10.87 -3.77 6.19
N ARG A 82 -9.78 -3.19 6.69
CA ARG A 82 -9.62 -1.73 6.80
C ARG A 82 -8.76 -1.23 5.66
N HIS A 83 -9.21 -0.16 5.03
CA HIS A 83 -8.63 0.37 3.79
C HIS A 83 -8.26 1.84 3.98
N PHE A 84 -7.13 2.26 3.47
CA PHE A 84 -6.59 3.62 3.61
C PHE A 84 -6.04 4.08 2.28
N THR A 85 -6.44 5.28 1.86
CA THR A 85 -5.99 5.88 0.60
C THR A 85 -5.66 7.33 0.85
N PHE A 86 -4.43 7.71 0.54
CA PHE A 86 -3.91 9.06 0.76
C PHE A 86 -3.42 9.64 -0.56
N PRO A 87 -4.28 10.36 -1.30
CA PRO A 87 -3.83 11.09 -2.47
C PRO A 87 -2.99 12.31 -2.10
N THR A 88 -1.79 12.34 -2.63
CA THR A 88 -0.73 13.32 -2.37
C THR A 88 -0.23 13.93 -3.68
N THR A 89 0.51 15.04 -3.59
CA THR A 89 1.10 15.70 -4.76
C THR A 89 2.17 14.83 -5.41
N ASP A 90 2.92 14.10 -4.58
CA ASP A 90 4.06 13.27 -4.96
C ASP A 90 4.27 12.16 -3.91
N ARG A 91 5.32 11.36 -4.11
CA ARG A 91 5.75 10.27 -3.21
C ARG A 91 6.94 10.65 -2.33
N SER A 92 7.14 11.94 -2.05
CA SER A 92 8.28 12.39 -1.25
C SER A 92 8.26 11.85 0.18
N GLY A 93 9.43 11.86 0.83
CA GLY A 93 9.55 11.55 2.26
C GLY A 93 8.64 12.42 3.13
N PHE A 94 8.38 13.67 2.74
CA PHE A 94 7.43 14.54 3.42
C PHE A 94 6.01 13.96 3.39
N GLN A 95 5.53 13.54 2.22
CA GLN A 95 4.19 12.94 2.07
C GLN A 95 4.11 11.59 2.80
N PHE A 96 5.16 10.77 2.71
CA PHE A 96 5.26 9.50 3.43
C PHE A 96 5.19 9.69 4.95
N ALA A 97 5.92 10.66 5.51
CA ALA A 97 5.89 10.97 6.93
C ALA A 97 4.49 11.36 7.41
N GLN A 98 3.77 12.17 6.62
CA GLN A 98 2.37 12.50 6.92
C GLN A 98 1.49 11.25 6.91
N VAL A 99 1.66 10.35 5.93
CA VAL A 99 0.89 9.10 5.86
C VAL A 99 1.13 8.21 7.08
N LEU A 100 2.40 8.00 7.49
CA LEU A 100 2.70 7.22 8.69
C LEU A 100 2.10 7.83 9.96
N PHE A 101 2.22 9.15 10.13
CA PHE A 101 1.61 9.84 11.25
C PHE A 101 0.09 9.59 11.30
N HIS A 102 -0.60 9.75 10.17
CA HIS A 102 -2.03 9.50 10.09
C HIS A 102 -2.39 8.04 10.36
N LEU A 103 -1.59 7.09 9.85
CA LEU A 103 -1.79 5.66 10.09
C LEU A 103 -1.63 5.30 11.57
N ALA A 104 -0.62 5.82 12.27
CA ALA A 104 -0.43 5.58 13.70
C ALA A 104 -1.67 6.01 14.51
N LEU A 105 -2.24 7.18 14.18
CA LEU A 105 -3.47 7.68 14.81
C LEU A 105 -4.70 6.79 14.58
N GLN A 106 -4.70 5.90 13.59
CA GLN A 106 -5.82 4.97 13.33
C GLN A 106 -5.85 3.77 14.28
N TYR A 107 -4.81 3.59 15.09
CA TYR A 107 -4.66 2.45 16.01
C TYR A 107 -4.17 2.90 17.40
N PRO A 108 -4.90 3.80 18.10
CA PRO A 108 -4.45 4.37 19.37
C PRO A 108 -4.36 3.36 20.53
N LYS A 109 -4.90 2.14 20.35
CA LYS A 109 -4.89 1.05 21.34
C LYS A 109 -4.02 -0.13 20.92
N ALA A 110 -3.36 -0.06 19.75
CA ALA A 110 -2.46 -1.11 19.34
C ALA A 110 -1.18 -1.04 20.18
N GLU A 111 -0.66 -2.20 20.54
CA GLU A 111 0.67 -2.34 21.14
C GLU A 111 1.75 -2.05 20.11
N THR A 112 1.54 -2.51 18.87
CA THR A 112 2.35 -2.22 17.70
C THR A 112 1.55 -2.43 16.43
N ILE A 113 1.89 -1.73 15.36
CA ILE A 113 1.38 -1.97 14.01
C ILE A 113 2.48 -2.69 13.22
N HIS A 114 2.25 -3.94 12.82
CA HIS A 114 3.14 -4.65 11.91
C HIS A 114 3.01 -4.03 10.51
N LEU A 115 3.93 -3.14 10.15
CA LEU A 115 3.91 -2.40 8.89
C LEU A 115 4.76 -3.11 7.84
N VAL A 116 4.12 -3.69 6.84
CA VAL A 116 4.78 -4.28 5.67
C VAL A 116 4.87 -3.25 4.55
N MET A 117 6.07 -2.98 4.05
CA MET A 117 6.29 -2.06 2.93
C MET A 117 7.55 -2.43 2.14
N ASP A 118 7.75 -1.80 0.97
CA ASP A 118 9.00 -1.94 0.22
C ASP A 118 10.15 -1.12 0.86
N ASN A 119 11.35 -1.26 0.31
CA ASN A 119 12.54 -0.58 0.81
C ASN A 119 12.92 0.65 -0.05
N LEU A 120 11.92 1.46 -0.42
CA LEU A 120 12.18 2.74 -1.06
C LEU A 120 12.99 3.65 -0.14
N SER A 121 13.83 4.53 -0.71
CA SER A 121 14.70 5.43 0.06
C SER A 121 13.96 6.38 1.01
N SER A 122 12.67 6.63 0.80
CA SER A 122 11.82 7.41 1.70
C SER A 122 11.22 6.59 2.84
N HIS A 123 11.23 5.26 2.77
CA HIS A 123 10.55 4.37 3.71
C HIS A 123 11.41 4.09 4.95
N HIS A 124 11.75 5.15 5.67
CA HIS A 124 12.56 5.08 6.87
C HIS A 124 12.20 6.18 7.87
N GLN A 125 12.55 5.97 9.14
CA GLN A 125 12.31 6.92 10.23
C GLN A 125 12.81 8.34 9.93
N LYS A 126 13.90 8.48 9.18
CA LYS A 126 14.46 9.80 8.83
C LYS A 126 13.44 10.71 8.14
N SER A 127 12.49 10.18 7.37
CA SER A 127 11.44 11.00 6.75
C SER A 127 10.50 11.62 7.79
N LEU A 128 10.19 10.91 8.88
CA LEU A 128 9.48 11.47 10.02
C LEU A 128 10.35 12.50 10.75
N THR A 129 11.63 12.20 10.96
CA THR A 129 12.57 13.12 11.63
C THR A 129 12.70 14.45 10.91
N ASP A 130 12.79 14.40 9.57
CA ASP A 130 12.93 15.59 8.73
C ASP A 130 11.67 16.49 8.79
N LEU A 131 10.48 15.92 9.01
CA LEU A 131 9.23 16.66 9.08
C LEU A 131 8.83 17.08 10.50
N TYR A 132 8.91 16.16 11.46
CA TYR A 132 8.33 16.32 12.81
C TYR A 132 9.39 16.49 13.90
N GLY A 133 10.67 16.43 13.57
CA GLY A 133 11.76 16.42 14.56
C GLY A 133 11.95 15.05 15.22
N LYS A 134 13.08 14.89 15.92
CA LYS A 134 13.53 13.59 16.45
C LYS A 134 12.59 12.94 17.45
N GLU A 135 12.01 13.73 18.35
CA GLU A 135 11.15 13.24 19.44
C GLU A 135 9.87 12.63 18.86
N MET A 136 9.07 13.44 18.17
CA MET A 136 7.84 13.00 17.50
C MET A 136 8.08 11.88 16.48
N ALA A 137 9.19 11.95 15.73
CA ALA A 137 9.53 10.88 14.80
C ALA A 137 9.79 9.54 15.50
N SER A 138 10.40 9.56 16.68
CA SER A 138 10.63 8.36 17.48
C SER A 138 9.32 7.83 18.05
N GLU A 139 8.46 8.71 18.59
CA GLU A 139 7.13 8.32 19.10
C GLU A 139 6.29 7.63 18.01
N VAL A 140 6.19 8.26 16.83
CA VAL A 140 5.42 7.72 15.71
C VAL A 140 6.03 6.44 15.17
N TRP A 141 7.35 6.40 14.97
CA TRP A 141 8.01 5.20 14.43
C TRP A 141 7.93 4.00 15.39
N ASN A 142 7.97 4.25 16.70
CA ASN A 142 7.82 3.21 17.72
C ASN A 142 6.42 2.60 17.79
N CYS A 143 5.41 3.23 17.18
CA CYS A 143 4.11 2.59 16.97
C CYS A 143 4.17 1.42 15.97
N PHE A 144 5.26 1.28 15.20
CA PHE A 144 5.38 0.31 14.13
C PHE A 144 6.47 -0.73 14.39
N THR A 145 6.17 -1.99 14.09
CA THR A 145 7.17 -3.02 13.80
C THR A 145 7.26 -3.15 12.29
N VAL A 146 8.37 -2.69 11.70
CA VAL A 146 8.52 -2.59 10.23
C VAL A 146 9.09 -3.88 9.64
N HIS A 147 8.43 -4.36 8.60
CA HIS A 147 8.81 -5.54 7.81
C HIS A 147 9.03 -5.12 6.35
N TYR A 148 10.25 -5.24 5.85
CA TYR A 148 10.56 -4.87 4.47
C TYR A 148 10.40 -6.05 3.53
N THR A 149 9.66 -5.87 2.44
CA THR A 149 9.66 -6.85 1.37
C THR A 149 11.05 -6.94 0.71
N PRO A 150 11.43 -8.11 0.17
CA PRO A 150 12.65 -8.23 -0.61
C PRO A 150 12.71 -7.22 -1.77
N LYS A 151 13.91 -6.84 -2.19
CA LYS A 151 14.07 -6.06 -3.43
C LYS A 151 13.50 -6.86 -4.60
N HIS A 152 12.74 -6.20 -5.48
CA HIS A 152 11.96 -6.86 -6.54
C HIS A 152 10.93 -7.89 -6.02
N GLY A 153 10.49 -7.73 -4.77
CA GLY A 153 9.49 -8.58 -4.11
C GLY A 153 8.11 -7.94 -4.00
N SER A 154 7.75 -6.94 -4.83
CA SER A 154 6.47 -6.23 -4.69
C SER A 154 5.25 -7.15 -4.77
N TRP A 155 5.35 -8.25 -5.53
CA TRP A 155 4.31 -9.28 -5.61
C TRP A 155 3.93 -9.90 -4.24
N LEU A 156 4.80 -9.79 -3.24
CA LEU A 156 4.57 -10.24 -1.87
C LEU A 156 3.77 -9.22 -1.05
N ASN A 157 3.85 -7.93 -1.37
CA ASN A 157 3.18 -6.87 -0.62
C ASN A 157 1.67 -6.89 -0.88
N GLN A 158 0.85 -7.17 0.13
CA GLN A 158 -0.61 -7.16 -0.03
C GLN A 158 -1.19 -5.77 -0.33
N ALA A 159 -0.42 -4.69 -0.14
CA ALA A 159 -0.81 -3.35 -0.58
C ALA A 159 -0.96 -3.26 -2.12
N GLU A 160 -0.28 -4.10 -2.90
CA GLU A 160 -0.47 -4.17 -4.35
C GLU A 160 -1.87 -4.67 -4.74
N ILE A 161 -2.50 -5.50 -3.89
CA ILE A 161 -3.90 -5.90 -4.06
C ILE A 161 -4.82 -4.70 -3.82
N GLU A 162 -4.56 -3.91 -2.78
CA GLU A 162 -5.29 -2.67 -2.48
C GLU A 162 -5.17 -1.67 -3.63
N ILE A 163 -3.96 -1.44 -4.12
CA ILE A 163 -3.69 -0.61 -5.30
C ILE A 163 -4.49 -1.12 -6.50
N GLY A 164 -4.51 -2.44 -6.74
CA GLY A 164 -5.26 -3.06 -7.82
C GLY A 164 -6.78 -2.89 -7.68
N MET A 165 -7.33 -2.92 -6.47
CA MET A 165 -8.74 -2.63 -6.22
C MET A 165 -9.05 -1.15 -6.42
N PHE A 166 -8.26 -0.26 -5.84
CA PHE A 166 -8.38 1.19 -5.99
C PHE A 166 -8.29 1.61 -7.46
N ALA A 167 -7.31 1.11 -8.20
CA ALA A 167 -7.12 1.43 -9.61
C ALA A 167 -8.30 0.97 -10.48
N ARG A 168 -8.88 -0.20 -10.22
CA ARG A 168 -10.02 -0.70 -11.02
C ARG A 168 -11.34 -0.04 -10.64
N GLN A 169 -11.59 0.16 -9.35
CA GLN A 169 -12.89 0.56 -8.83
C GLN A 169 -13.03 2.07 -8.64
N CYS A 170 -11.97 2.75 -8.19
CA CYS A 170 -12.00 4.20 -7.98
C CYS A 170 -11.59 4.96 -9.24
N LEU A 171 -10.45 4.59 -9.84
CA LEU A 171 -9.92 5.26 -11.04
C LEU A 171 -10.62 4.73 -12.30
N GLY A 172 -10.63 3.41 -12.51
CA GLY A 172 -11.24 2.78 -13.67
C GLY A 172 -10.76 3.39 -14.98
N LYS A 173 -11.71 3.77 -15.85
CA LYS A 173 -11.46 4.51 -17.11
C LYS A 173 -11.66 6.03 -16.95
N ARG A 174 -11.83 6.52 -15.72
CA ARG A 174 -12.19 7.92 -15.48
C ARG A 174 -11.00 8.83 -15.72
N ARG A 175 -11.28 10.03 -16.23
CA ARG A 175 -10.31 11.12 -16.27
C ARG A 175 -10.43 11.93 -14.99
N ILE A 176 -9.31 12.07 -14.29
CA ILE A 176 -9.23 12.80 -13.02
C ILE A 176 -8.33 14.01 -13.27
N PRO A 177 -8.89 15.22 -13.34
CA PRO A 177 -8.16 16.40 -13.81
C PRO A 177 -7.20 16.96 -12.76
N ASP A 178 -7.50 16.76 -11.48
CA ASP A 178 -6.78 17.43 -10.39
C ASP A 178 -6.77 16.63 -9.09
N LEU A 179 -5.86 16.99 -8.18
CA LEU A 179 -5.68 16.33 -6.89
C LEU A 179 -6.90 16.48 -5.96
N LYS A 180 -7.65 17.59 -6.03
CA LYS A 180 -8.85 17.79 -5.21
C LYS A 180 -9.94 16.81 -5.61
N THR A 181 -10.12 16.58 -6.90
CA THR A 181 -11.01 15.57 -7.46
C THR A 181 -10.53 14.17 -7.06
N LEU A 182 -9.24 13.85 -7.23
CA LEU A 182 -8.68 12.57 -6.79
C LEU A 182 -8.95 12.28 -5.30
N ARG A 183 -8.75 13.27 -4.42
CA ARG A 183 -9.03 13.17 -2.98
C ARG A 183 -10.50 12.90 -2.69
N ARG A 184 -11.41 13.55 -3.41
CA ARG A 184 -12.85 13.33 -3.24
C ARG A 184 -13.24 11.91 -3.64
N GLU A 185 -12.78 11.44 -4.79
CA GLU A 185 -13.09 10.10 -5.30
C GLU A 185 -12.49 9.02 -4.40
N ALA A 186 -11.22 9.17 -4.00
CA ALA A 186 -10.56 8.24 -3.10
C ALA A 186 -11.28 8.16 -1.75
N ARG A 187 -11.71 9.29 -1.18
CA ARG A 187 -12.49 9.29 0.06
C ARG A 187 -13.83 8.56 -0.09
N ALA A 188 -14.52 8.73 -1.22
CA ALA A 188 -15.77 8.04 -1.47
C ALA A 188 -15.57 6.52 -1.57
N TRP A 189 -14.56 6.09 -2.33
CA TRP A 189 -14.19 4.68 -2.46
C TRP A 189 -13.77 4.09 -1.12
N ASN A 190 -12.91 4.78 -0.37
CA ASN A 190 -12.41 4.33 0.92
C ASN A 190 -13.54 4.10 1.94
N ARG A 191 -14.51 5.02 2.02
CA ARG A 191 -15.70 4.84 2.88
C ARG A 191 -16.52 3.61 2.48
N GLN A 192 -16.65 3.35 1.18
CA GLN A 192 -17.37 2.19 0.67
C GLN A 192 -16.69 0.87 1.07
N MET A 193 -15.37 0.78 0.86
CA MET A 193 -14.59 -0.41 1.18
C MET A 193 -14.59 -0.71 2.68
N ASN A 194 -14.39 0.32 3.52
CA ASN A 194 -14.42 0.16 4.97
C ASN A 194 -15.81 -0.19 5.51
N ARG A 195 -16.89 0.35 4.92
CA ARG A 195 -18.26 -0.03 5.30
C ARG A 195 -18.52 -1.51 5.03
N ASN A 196 -18.02 -2.01 3.90
CA ASN A 196 -18.19 -3.40 3.49
C ASN A 196 -17.21 -4.36 4.20
N ARG A 197 -16.19 -3.85 4.89
CA ARG A 197 -15.13 -4.63 5.56
C ARG A 197 -14.52 -5.69 4.63
N VAL A 198 -14.13 -5.26 3.43
CA VAL A 198 -13.62 -6.17 2.39
C VAL A 198 -12.27 -6.77 2.82
N LYS A 199 -12.28 -8.04 3.23
CA LYS A 199 -11.04 -8.72 3.66
C LYS A 199 -10.24 -9.24 2.46
N ILE A 200 -8.92 -9.27 2.61
CA ILE A 200 -8.01 -9.93 1.66
C ILE A 200 -7.60 -11.29 2.26
N ASN A 201 -7.95 -12.36 1.56
CA ASN A 201 -7.65 -13.74 1.97
C ASN A 201 -6.36 -14.23 1.31
N TRP A 202 -5.23 -13.87 1.90
CA TRP A 202 -3.91 -14.30 1.44
C TRP A 202 -3.70 -15.81 1.66
N LYS A 203 -3.23 -16.51 0.63
CA LYS A 203 -3.06 -17.99 0.64
C LYS A 203 -1.62 -18.47 0.45
N PHE A 204 -0.69 -17.57 0.18
CA PHE A 204 0.71 -17.92 -0.07
C PHE A 204 1.47 -17.85 1.25
N ASP A 205 1.76 -18.99 1.86
CA ASP A 205 2.40 -19.12 3.17
C ASP A 205 3.88 -19.53 3.04
N ARG A 206 4.62 -19.64 4.16
CA ARG A 206 6.04 -20.02 4.15
C ARG A 206 6.24 -21.41 3.56
N LYS A 207 5.32 -22.34 3.81
CA LYS A 207 5.36 -23.70 3.25
C LYS A 207 5.25 -23.68 1.72
N ALA A 208 4.34 -22.86 1.19
CA ALA A 208 4.17 -22.66 -0.24
C ALA A 208 5.39 -21.98 -0.86
N ALA A 209 5.99 -21.01 -0.18
CA ALA A 209 7.21 -20.34 -0.65
C ALA A 209 8.39 -21.32 -0.77
N ARG A 210 8.69 -22.07 0.29
CA ARG A 210 9.76 -23.09 0.29
C ARG A 210 9.55 -24.15 -0.79
N ARG A 211 8.30 -24.63 -0.96
CA ARG A 211 7.96 -25.59 -2.03
C ARG A 211 8.13 -24.99 -3.43
N LYS A 212 7.74 -23.72 -3.62
CA LYS A 212 7.78 -23.05 -4.93
C LYS A 212 9.20 -22.70 -5.36
N PHE A 213 10.04 -22.28 -4.43
CA PHE A 213 11.38 -21.75 -4.70
C PHE A 213 12.51 -22.72 -4.34
N GLY A 214 12.20 -23.87 -3.73
CA GLY A 214 13.15 -24.96 -3.53
C GLY A 214 14.24 -24.70 -2.47
N TYR A 215 14.12 -23.64 -1.67
CA TYR A 215 15.06 -23.36 -0.59
C TYR A 215 14.64 -24.07 0.71
N LYS A 216 15.63 -24.45 1.52
CA LYS A 216 15.41 -24.96 2.87
C LYS A 216 15.45 -23.78 3.84
N ALA A 217 14.65 -23.82 4.90
CA ALA A 217 14.78 -22.82 5.95
C ALA A 217 16.23 -22.83 6.45
N ASN A 218 16.88 -21.66 6.47
CA ASN A 218 18.18 -21.50 7.10
C ASN A 218 18.06 -22.08 8.51
N SER A 219 18.78 -23.16 8.80
CA SER A 219 18.89 -23.69 10.15
C SER A 219 19.44 -22.55 11.00
N PHE A 220 18.60 -21.96 11.85
CA PHE A 220 18.92 -20.88 12.77
C PHE A 220 20.41 -20.86 13.13
N LYS A 221 21.15 -19.84 12.67
CA LYS A 221 22.33 -19.41 13.42
C LYS A 221 21.77 -18.84 14.72
N ARG A 222 21.67 -19.68 15.75
CA ARG A 222 21.64 -19.20 17.14
C ARG A 222 22.85 -18.29 17.27
N SER A 223 22.64 -16.97 17.38
CA SER A 223 23.69 -16.09 17.89
C SER A 223 24.15 -16.68 19.21
N GLN A 224 25.39 -17.19 19.20
CA GLN A 224 26.08 -17.50 20.43
C GLN A 224 26.54 -16.17 21.02
N TYR A 225 25.94 -15.86 22.18
CA TYR A 225 26.30 -14.84 23.17
C TYR A 225 26.04 -13.38 22.82
#